data_AF-A0A1S1LHW6-F1
#
_entry.id   AF-A0A1S1LHW6-F1
#
_cell.length_a   1.000
_cell.length_b   1.000
_cell.length_c   1.000
_cell.angle_alpha   90.00
_cell.angle_beta   90.00
_cell.angle_gamma   90.00
#
_symmetry.space_group_name_H-M   'P 1'
#
loop_
_entity.id
_entity.type
_entity.pdbx_description
1 polymer ?
#
loop_
_entity_poly.entity_id
_entity_poly.type
_entity_poly.pdbx_seq_one_letter_code
_entity_poly.pdbx_strand_id
1 'polypeptide(L)' 'MDEQTAEELGRKARIADLSASPLCSPEMYKELEHAQVGEKTHLMEAFSRGWHNEHHRLTDEQLRAMGLGDE' A
#
# COMPACT_ATOMS: atom_id res chain seq x y z
N MET A 1 -3.17 -11.70 7.93
CA MET A 1 -3.41 -10.32 7.47
C MET A 1 -4.09 -10.38 6.11
N ASP A 2 -4.95 -9.43 5.79
CA ASP A 2 -5.57 -9.30 4.47
C ASP A 2 -4.85 -8.26 3.57
N GLU A 3 -5.18 -8.25 2.28
CA GLU A 3 -4.57 -7.36 1.29
C GLU A 3 -4.86 -5.87 1.53
N GLN A 4 -6.02 -5.51 2.09
CA GLN A 4 -6.36 -4.11 2.35
C GLN A 4 -5.49 -3.54 3.46
N THR A 5 -5.24 -4.34 4.51
CA THR A 5 -4.30 -4.00 5.57
C THR A 5 -2.87 -3.86 5.03
N ALA A 6 -2.40 -4.79 4.19
CA ALA A 6 -1.08 -4.72 3.58
C ALA A 6 -0.91 -3.48 2.69
N GLU A 7 -1.95 -3.12 1.92
CA GLU A 7 -1.96 -1.90 1.11
C GLU A 7 -1.92 -0.62 1.95
N GLU A 8 -2.61 -0.59 3.09
CA GLU A 8 -2.49 0.54 4.02
C GLU A 8 -1.10 0.65 4.64
N LEU A 9 -0.44 -0.48 4.95
CA LEU A 9 0.95 -0.48 5.41
C LEU A 9 1.90 0.05 4.33
N GLY A 10 1.66 -0.29 3.07
CA GLY A 10 2.40 0.27 1.93
C GLY A 10 2.28 1.80 1.86
N ARG A 11 1.06 2.32 1.98
CA ARG A 11 0.79 3.77 2.02
C ARG A 11 1.51 4.46 3.18
N LYS A 12 1.39 3.90 4.39
CA LYS A 12 2.08 4.43 5.59
C LYS A 12 3.59 4.42 5.43
N ALA A 13 4.17 3.36 4.85
CA ALA A 13 5.59 3.28 4.57
C ALA A 13 6.04 4.36 3.57
N ARG A 14 5.22 4.68 2.56
CA ARG A 14 5.48 5.78 1.62
C ARG A 14 5.45 7.14 2.31
N ILE A 15 4.42 7.41 3.13
CA ILE A 15 4.30 8.65 3.91
C ILE A 15 5.50 8.86 4.84
N ALA A 16 6.01 7.77 5.43
CA ALA A 16 7.18 7.77 6.29
C ALA A 16 8.53 7.78 5.52
N ASP A 17 8.51 7.91 4.19
CA ASP A 17 9.68 7.85 3.29
C ASP A 17 10.53 6.58 3.46
N LEU A 18 9.88 5.46 3.77
CA LEU A 18 10.51 4.15 3.88
C LEU A 18 10.53 3.44 2.52
N SER A 19 11.42 2.45 2.40
CA SER A 19 11.54 1.64 1.19
C SER A 19 10.23 0.92 0.83
N ALA A 20 9.98 0.72 -0.47
CA ALA A 20 8.88 -0.08 -1.01
C ALA A 20 8.99 -1.59 -0.72
N SER A 21 9.83 -1.98 0.24
CA SER A 21 10.07 -3.37 0.59
C SER A 21 9.16 -3.75 1.76
N PRO A 22 8.26 -4.73 1.60
CA PRO A 22 7.44 -5.26 2.69
C PRO A 22 8.29 -5.76 3.86
N LEU A 23 9.52 -6.23 3.60
CA LEU A 23 10.42 -6.73 4.63
C LEU A 23 10.96 -5.63 5.56
N CYS A 24 10.82 -4.36 5.19
CA CYS A 24 11.17 -3.22 6.04
C CYS A 24 10.03 -2.84 7.01
N SER A 25 8.82 -3.37 6.82
CA SER A 25 7.71 -3.23 7.77
C SER A 25 7.72 -4.42 8.75
N PRO A 26 7.84 -4.19 10.07
CA PRO A 26 7.81 -5.25 11.07
C PRO A 26 6.52 -6.08 11.05
N GLU A 27 5.37 -5.43 10.80
CA GLU A 27 4.08 -6.11 10.66
C GLU A 27 4.05 -7.03 9.43
N MET A 28 4.51 -6.55 8.28
CA MET A 28 4.60 -7.37 7.06
C MET A 28 5.61 -8.51 7.23
N TYR A 29 6.76 -8.26 7.86
CA TYR A 29 7.77 -9.30 8.09
C TYR A 29 7.22 -10.48 8.88
N LYS A 30 6.54 -10.22 10.01
CA LYS A 30 5.94 -11.26 10.84
C LYS A 30 4.87 -12.06 10.11
N GLU A 31 4.04 -11.37 9.34
CA GLU A 31 2.98 -12.03 8.57
C GLU A 31 3.58 -12.92 7.47
N LEU A 32 4.55 -12.40 6.73
CA LEU A 32 5.23 -13.12 5.65
C LEU A 32 6.10 -14.27 6.16
N GLU A 33 6.52 -14.28 7.43
CA GLU A 33 7.25 -15.41 8.01
C GLU A 33 6.38 -16.67 8.05
N HIS A 34 5.11 -16.53 8.43
CA HIS A 34 4.19 -17.65 8.68
C HIS A 34 3.21 -17.97 7.54
N ALA A 35 3.04 -17.06 6.57
CA ALA A 35 2.12 -17.25 5.45
C ALA A 35 2.55 -18.36 4.46
N GLN A 36 1.60 -18.94 3.72
CA GLN A 36 1.94 -19.84 2.61
C GLN A 36 2.50 -19.05 1.41
N VAL A 37 3.27 -19.68 0.53
CA VAL A 37 3.98 -19.00 -0.58
C VAL A 37 3.03 -18.17 -1.47
N GLY A 38 1.84 -18.69 -1.78
CA GLY A 38 0.83 -17.96 -2.57
C GLY A 38 0.32 -16.72 -1.83
N GLU A 39 -0.02 -16.87 -0.55
CA GLU A 39 -0.48 -15.79 0.32
C GLU A 39 0.58 -14.70 0.53
N LYS A 40 1.86 -15.08 0.67
CA LYS A 40 2.99 -14.13 0.70
C LYS A 40 3.01 -13.25 -0.55
N THR A 41 2.77 -13.83 -1.71
CA THR A 41 2.85 -13.12 -2.99
C THR A 41 1.75 -12.06 -3.08
N HIS A 42 0.51 -12.41 -2.71
CA HIS A 42 -0.61 -11.46 -2.66
C HIS A 42 -0.36 -10.32 -1.66
N LEU A 43 0.15 -10.62 -0.47
CA LEU A 43 0.43 -9.60 0.55
C LEU A 43 1.57 -8.66 0.14
N MET A 44 2.63 -9.18 -0.49
CA MET A 44 3.73 -8.36 -1.00
C MET A 44 3.27 -7.46 -2.15
N GLU A 45 2.43 -7.98 -3.05
CA GLU A 45 1.85 -7.20 -4.15
C GLU A 45 0.93 -6.09 -3.62
N ALA A 46 0.07 -6.39 -2.65
CA ALA A 46 -0.81 -5.42 -2.02
C ALA A 46 -0.04 -4.29 -1.31
N PHE A 47 1.03 -4.63 -0.58
CA PHE A 47 1.91 -3.63 0.03
C PHE A 47 2.58 -2.74 -1.03
N SER A 48 3.15 -3.35 -2.08
CA SER A 48 3.78 -2.61 -3.17
C SER A 48 2.78 -1.66 -3.84
N ARG A 49 1.57 -2.15 -4.13
CA ARG A 49 0.46 -1.35 -4.64
C ARG A 49 0.20 -0.16 -3.72
N GLY A 50 0.05 -0.38 -2.41
CA GLY A 50 -0.13 0.69 -1.44
C GLY A 50 0.96 1.75 -1.47
N TRP A 51 2.22 1.33 -1.50
CA TRP A 51 3.37 2.23 -1.54
C TRP A 51 3.41 3.09 -2.81
N HIS A 52 2.97 2.54 -3.95
CA HIS A 52 2.93 3.23 -5.24
C HIS A 52 1.66 4.06 -5.48
N ASN A 53 0.52 3.70 -4.86
CA ASN A 53 -0.80 4.19 -5.26
C ASN A 53 -1.24 5.51 -4.59
N GLU A 54 -0.40 6.13 -3.75
CA GLU A 54 -0.77 7.39 -3.06
C GLU A 54 -1.08 8.55 -4.03
N HIS A 55 -0.56 8.50 -5.27
CA HIS A 55 -0.92 9.48 -6.28
C HIS A 55 -2.38 9.38 -6.73
N HIS A 56 -3.00 8.20 -6.86
CA HIS A 56 -4.33 8.12 -7.46
C HIS A 56 -5.47 8.67 -6.58
N ARG A 57 -5.44 8.44 -5.25
CA ARG A 57 -6.49 8.97 -4.36
C ARG A 57 -6.35 10.46 -4.08
N LEU A 58 -5.12 10.95 -3.91
CA LEU A 58 -4.90 12.39 -3.78
C LEU A 58 -5.29 13.12 -5.06
N THR A 59 -5.06 12.54 -6.25
CA THR A 59 -5.45 13.21 -7.50
C THR A 59 -6.97 13.26 -7.65
N ASP A 60 -7.74 12.21 -7.36
CA ASP A 60 -9.21 12.27 -7.50
C ASP A 60 -9.86 13.21 -6.46
N GLU A 61 -9.39 13.18 -5.21
CA GLU A 61 -9.90 14.05 -4.14
C GLU A 61 -9.43 15.50 -4.32
N GLN A 62 -8.20 15.74 -4.79
CA GLN A 62 -7.73 17.07 -5.17
C GLN A 62 -8.38 17.59 -6.46
N LEU A 63 -8.63 16.74 -7.46
CA LEU A 63 -9.37 17.12 -8.68
C LEU A 63 -10.81 17.52 -8.34
N ARG A 64 -11.47 16.76 -7.46
CA ARG A 64 -12.80 17.11 -6.92
C ARG A 64 -12.75 18.38 -6.07
N ALA A 65 -11.73 18.54 -5.21
CA ALA A 65 -11.56 19.74 -4.39
C ALA A 65 -11.20 20.99 -5.21
N MET A 66 -10.55 20.83 -6.38
CA MET A 66 -10.26 21.90 -7.33
C MET A 66 -11.39 22.14 -8.34
N GLY A 67 -12.50 21.40 -8.27
CA GLY A 67 -13.66 21.58 -9.17
C GLY A 67 -13.41 21.15 -10.62
N LEU A 68 -12.44 20.26 -10.85
CA LEU A 68 -12.04 19.77 -12.19
C LEU A 68 -12.50 18.34 -12.46
N GLY A 69 -13.41 17.81 -11.63
CA GLY A 69 -13.81 16.40 -11.61
C GLY A 69 -15.12 16.06 -12.35
N ASP A 70 -15.65 16.96 -13.18
CA ASP A 70 -16.85 16.71 -13.99
C ASP A 70 -16.65 17.31 -15.40
N GLU A 71 -16.24 16.46 -16.35
CA GLU A 71 -16.59 16.53 -17.77
C GLU A 71 -17.04 15.14 -18.24
#